data_AF-A0A8I1RD67-F1
#
_entry.id   AF-A0A8I1RD67-F1
#
_cell.length_a   1.000
_cell.length_b   1.000
_cell.length_c   1.000
_cell.angle_alpha   90.00
_cell.angle_beta   90.00
_cell.angle_gamma   90.00
#
_symmetry.space_group_name_H-M   'P 1'
#
loop_
_entity.id
_entity.type
_entity.pdbx_description
1 polymer ?
#
loop_
_entity_poly.entity_id
_entity_poly.type
_entity_poly.pdbx_seq_one_letter_code
_entity_poly.pdbx_strand_id
1 'polypeptide(L)'
;MKRLALIATAPIAIALAPTPAAAQDAPGDQINIVDVFGDDACPESNDNVIVVCRRMDEDERYRIPKDLRESNSAQNQSWTNRVQSFEAVGNFGPLSCSPVGLGGELGCTPQMIAAAYRERRNGSGVRASEIIAAQRAERLSTIDAEAAETQARVEELERQYLERQAREEGAAAEAPAPADKPVTVNPLAVPPTP
;
A
#
# COMPACT_ATOMS: atom_id res chain seq x y z
N MET A 1 -12.30 57.34 36.57
CA MET A 1 -12.58 57.60 35.14
C MET A 1 -11.62 56.77 34.29
N LYS A 2 -12.16 56.05 33.28
CA LYS A 2 -11.48 55.44 32.10
C LYS A 2 -10.35 54.42 32.42
N ARG A 3 -10.64 53.11 32.46
CA ARG A 3 -10.76 52.15 31.33
C ARG A 3 -9.63 52.25 30.31
N LEU A 4 -8.74 51.26 30.30
CA LEU A 4 -8.20 50.64 29.09
C LEU A 4 -7.60 49.27 29.46
N ALA A 5 -8.36 48.23 29.19
CA ALA A 5 -7.90 46.85 29.22
C ALA A 5 -7.08 46.60 27.95
N LEU A 6 -5.80 46.29 28.13
CA LEU A 6 -4.91 45.81 27.07
C LEU A 6 -5.17 44.31 26.89
N ILE A 7 -5.89 43.96 25.83
CA ILE A 7 -6.04 42.59 25.36
C ILE A 7 -4.70 42.19 24.74
N ALA A 8 -3.91 41.43 25.48
CA ALA A 8 -2.71 40.78 24.95
C ALA A 8 -3.13 39.58 24.11
N THR A 9 -3.24 39.76 22.79
CA THR A 9 -3.36 38.66 21.84
C THR A 9 -2.01 37.96 21.71
N ALA A 10 -1.85 36.83 22.40
CA ALA A 10 -0.75 35.91 22.18
C ALA A 10 -0.98 35.16 20.84
N PRO A 11 -0.04 35.17 19.89
CA PRO A 11 -0.15 34.29 18.73
C PRO A 11 0.15 32.86 19.17
N ILE A 12 -0.86 31.98 19.12
CA ILE A 12 -0.66 30.54 19.20
C ILE A 12 0.05 30.13 17.91
N ALA A 13 1.38 29.98 17.99
CA ALA A 13 2.16 29.33 16.96
C ALA A 13 1.83 27.83 16.98
N ILE A 14 0.90 27.41 16.13
CA ILE A 14 0.70 25.99 15.83
C ILE A 14 1.95 25.54 15.06
N ALA A 15 2.86 24.89 15.76
CA ALA A 15 3.95 24.16 15.13
C ALA A 15 3.34 22.96 14.38
N LEU A 16 3.07 23.13 13.09
CA LEU A 16 2.98 21.99 12.17
C LEU A 16 4.40 21.44 12.05
N ALA A 17 4.76 20.52 12.94
CA ALA A 17 5.86 19.61 12.66
C ALA A 17 5.38 18.66 11.56
N PRO A 18 5.95 18.68 10.35
CA PRO A 18 5.76 17.57 9.45
C PRO A 18 6.41 16.36 10.13
N THR A 19 5.66 15.29 10.35
CA THR A 19 6.18 13.98 10.73
C THR A 19 6.24 13.07 9.49
N PRO A 20 7.19 13.25 8.55
CA PRO A 20 7.38 12.31 7.47
C PRO A 20 8.32 11.20 7.95
N ALA A 21 7.84 10.17 8.64
CA ALA A 21 8.73 9.03 8.94
C ALA A 21 8.03 7.70 9.28
N ALA A 22 6.84 7.72 9.88
CA ALA A 22 6.26 6.49 10.45
C ALA A 22 5.64 5.51 9.42
N ALA A 23 5.84 5.71 8.12
CA ALA A 23 5.33 4.83 7.06
C ALA A 23 6.43 3.98 6.37
N GLN A 24 7.70 4.11 6.78
CA GLN A 24 8.82 3.37 6.18
C GLN A 24 9.36 2.20 7.03
N ASP A 25 8.81 1.99 8.24
CA ASP A 25 9.37 1.05 9.23
C ASP A 25 8.67 -0.32 9.33
N ALA A 26 7.71 -0.62 8.46
CA ALA A 26 7.44 -2.04 8.20
C ALA A 26 8.61 -2.54 7.33
N PRO A 27 9.24 -3.70 7.62
CA PRO A 27 10.06 -4.37 6.61
C PRO A 27 9.11 -4.69 5.46
N GLY A 28 8.97 -3.75 4.53
CA GLY A 28 8.18 -3.96 3.33
C GLY A 28 8.77 -5.15 2.61
N ASP A 29 7.91 -6.03 2.10
CA ASP A 29 8.34 -7.17 1.29
C ASP A 29 9.45 -6.74 0.34
N GLN A 30 10.60 -7.41 0.37
CA GLN A 30 11.68 -7.07 -0.54
C GLN A 30 11.27 -7.54 -1.93
N ILE A 31 11.12 -6.61 -2.88
CA ILE A 31 10.62 -6.93 -4.21
C ILE A 31 11.81 -7.04 -5.16
N ASN A 32 11.95 -8.21 -5.77
CA ASN A 32 12.94 -8.45 -6.80
C ASN A 32 12.25 -8.66 -8.15
N ILE A 33 12.47 -7.75 -9.10
CA ILE A 33 11.90 -7.86 -10.44
C ILE A 33 12.94 -8.57 -11.31
N VAL A 34 12.61 -9.79 -11.75
CA VAL A 34 13.49 -10.62 -12.57
C VAL A 34 12.93 -10.73 -13.98
N ASP A 35 13.76 -10.44 -14.96
CA ASP A 35 13.44 -10.63 -16.36
C ASP A 35 13.77 -12.06 -16.79
N VAL A 36 12.76 -12.78 -17.26
CA VAL A 36 12.85 -14.19 -17.66
C VAL A 36 12.62 -14.29 -19.16
N PHE A 37 13.45 -15.05 -19.88
CA PHE A 37 13.36 -15.17 -21.33
C PHE A 37 12.64 -16.47 -21.72
N GLY A 38 11.77 -16.38 -22.73
CA GLY A 38 11.05 -17.52 -23.28
C GLY A 38 10.30 -18.33 -22.22
N ASP A 39 10.63 -19.61 -22.16
CA ASP A 39 10.06 -20.60 -21.24
C ASP A 39 10.95 -20.86 -20.01
N ASP A 40 11.95 -20.02 -19.75
CA ASP A 40 12.79 -20.16 -18.56
C ASP A 40 11.93 -20.12 -17.28
N ALA A 41 12.37 -20.87 -16.27
CA ALA A 41 11.68 -20.95 -14.98
C ALA A 41 11.84 -19.64 -14.20
N CYS A 42 10.72 -19.09 -13.73
CA CYS A 42 10.74 -17.99 -12.79
C CYS A 42 11.21 -18.50 -11.41
N PRO A 43 12.19 -17.87 -10.75
CA PRO A 43 12.57 -18.24 -9.39
C PRO A 43 11.39 -18.10 -8.44
N GLU A 44 11.22 -19.05 -7.52
CA GLU A 44 10.14 -19.00 -6.54
C GLU A 44 10.33 -17.84 -5.56
N SER A 45 9.23 -17.20 -5.19
CA SER A 45 9.18 -16.18 -4.15
C SER A 45 9.32 -16.82 -2.76
N ASN A 46 10.01 -16.16 -1.84
CA ASN A 46 10.14 -16.59 -0.44
C ASN A 46 9.29 -15.69 0.47
N ASP A 47 9.11 -16.07 1.75
CA ASP A 47 8.31 -15.31 2.73
C ASP A 47 8.78 -13.86 2.94
N ASN A 48 10.06 -13.57 2.67
CA ASN A 48 10.67 -12.26 2.84
C ASN A 48 10.93 -11.52 1.51
N VAL A 49 10.85 -12.22 0.36
CA VAL A 49 11.20 -11.66 -0.96
C VAL A 49 10.16 -12.05 -2.01
N ILE A 50 9.43 -11.07 -2.54
CA ILE A 50 8.50 -11.25 -3.66
C ILE A 50 9.29 -11.14 -4.96
N VAL A 51 9.42 -12.25 -5.68
CA VAL A 51 10.01 -12.27 -7.02
C VAL A 51 8.91 -12.06 -8.05
N VAL A 52 8.98 -10.96 -8.79
CA VAL A 52 8.05 -10.65 -9.87
C VAL A 52 8.74 -10.90 -11.19
N CYS A 53 8.27 -11.90 -11.94
CA CYS A 53 8.86 -12.25 -13.22
C CYS A 53 8.17 -11.52 -14.37
N ARG A 54 8.96 -10.78 -15.16
CA ARG A 54 8.53 -10.22 -16.45
C ARG A 54 9.07 -11.11 -17.56
N ARG A 55 8.18 -11.73 -18.34
CA ARG A 55 8.56 -12.60 -19.45
C ARG A 55 8.88 -11.79 -20.71
N MET A 56 10.02 -12.06 -21.31
CA MET A 56 10.47 -11.52 -22.59
C MET A 56 10.66 -12.64 -23.62
N ASP A 57 10.59 -12.33 -24.91
CA ASP A 57 10.82 -13.29 -25.99
C ASP A 57 12.29 -13.80 -26.00
N GLU A 58 12.54 -15.02 -26.51
CA GLU A 58 13.89 -15.62 -26.54
C GLU A 58 14.91 -14.81 -27.36
N ASP A 59 14.45 -14.14 -28.43
CA ASP A 59 15.29 -13.31 -29.29
C ASP A 59 15.80 -12.03 -28.58
N GLU A 60 15.19 -11.66 -27.45
CA GLU A 60 15.56 -10.50 -26.64
C GLU A 60 16.73 -10.79 -25.68
N ARG A 61 17.11 -12.05 -25.47
CA ARG A 61 18.15 -12.47 -24.49
C ARG A 61 19.53 -11.85 -24.73
N TYR A 62 19.92 -11.68 -25.99
CA TYR A 62 21.23 -11.12 -26.39
C TYR A 62 21.12 -9.75 -27.08
N ARG A 63 19.92 -9.17 -27.11
CA ARG A 63 19.65 -7.89 -27.77
C ARG A 63 19.56 -6.78 -26.73
N ILE A 64 19.90 -5.56 -27.13
CA ILE A 64 19.64 -4.37 -26.30
C ILE A 64 18.12 -4.31 -26.04
N PRO A 65 17.64 -4.14 -24.79
CA PRO A 65 16.21 -4.09 -24.46
C PRO A 65 15.44 -3.11 -25.33
N LYS A 66 14.20 -3.42 -25.70
CA LYS A 66 13.36 -2.60 -26.62
C LYS A 66 13.37 -1.12 -26.24
N ASP A 67 13.17 -0.82 -24.96
CA ASP A 67 13.12 0.53 -24.42
C ASP A 67 14.43 1.32 -24.57
N LEU A 68 15.56 0.62 -24.68
CA LEU A 68 16.90 1.21 -24.82
C LEU A 68 17.41 1.22 -26.27
N ARG A 69 16.64 0.64 -27.22
CA ARG A 69 17.00 0.69 -28.65
C ARG A 69 16.83 2.08 -29.23
N GLU A 70 15.81 2.79 -28.77
CA GLU A 70 15.53 4.14 -29.20
C GLU A 70 16.41 5.11 -28.41
N SER A 71 17.40 5.68 -29.09
CA SER A 71 18.21 6.74 -28.53
C SER A 71 17.81 8.07 -29.16
N ASN A 72 17.28 8.96 -28.32
CA ASN A 72 17.00 10.36 -28.67
C ASN A 72 18.27 11.21 -28.81
N SER A 73 19.45 10.59 -28.95
CA SER A 73 20.68 11.33 -29.17
C SER A 73 20.62 12.10 -30.49
N ALA A 74 21.18 13.31 -30.49
CA ALA A 74 21.24 14.15 -31.70
C ALA A 74 22.01 13.49 -32.86
N GLN A 75 22.80 12.46 -32.57
CA GLN A 75 23.59 11.70 -33.55
C GLN A 75 22.72 10.77 -34.40
N ASN A 76 21.57 10.33 -33.89
CA ASN A 76 20.64 9.43 -34.59
C ASN A 76 19.63 10.18 -35.47
N GLN A 77 19.65 11.51 -35.47
CA GLN A 77 18.78 12.30 -36.32
C GLN A 77 19.28 12.29 -37.77
N SER A 78 18.35 12.15 -38.72
CA SER A 78 18.68 12.24 -40.14
C SER A 78 19.34 13.59 -40.45
N TRP A 79 20.27 13.59 -41.41
CA TRP A 79 20.93 14.83 -41.83
C TRP A 79 19.92 15.92 -42.22
N THR A 80 18.86 15.54 -42.93
CA THR A 80 17.77 16.44 -43.33
C THR A 80 17.09 17.10 -42.13
N ASN A 81 16.75 16.35 -41.09
CA ASN A 81 16.12 16.90 -39.88
C ASN A 81 17.07 17.84 -39.14
N ARG A 82 18.38 17.53 -39.12
CA ARG A 82 19.39 18.40 -38.53
C ARG A 82 19.49 19.74 -39.26
N VAL A 83 19.49 19.73 -40.59
CA VAL A 83 19.53 20.97 -41.38
C VAL A 83 18.27 21.81 -41.17
N GLN A 84 17.09 21.19 -41.14
CA GLN A 84 15.83 21.90 -40.81
C GLN A 84 15.87 22.54 -39.41
N SER A 85 16.50 21.88 -38.43
CA SER A 85 16.65 22.46 -37.10
C SER A 85 17.51 23.74 -37.08
N PHE A 86 18.43 23.90 -38.03
CA PHE A 86 19.23 25.13 -38.15
C PHE A 86 18.41 26.33 -38.61
N GLU A 87 17.33 26.12 -39.35
CA GLU A 87 16.40 27.19 -39.74
C GLU A 87 15.62 27.73 -38.53
N ALA A 88 15.47 26.93 -37.47
CA ALA A 88 14.83 27.32 -36.23
C ALA A 88 15.76 28.06 -35.26
N VAL A 89 17.08 28.11 -35.52
CA VAL A 89 18.04 28.83 -34.67
C VAL A 89 17.76 30.33 -34.78
N GLY A 90 17.39 30.95 -33.66
CA GLY A 90 17.00 32.36 -33.61
C GLY A 90 15.48 32.58 -33.61
N ASN A 91 14.68 31.55 -33.85
CA ASN A 91 13.22 31.62 -33.75
C ASN A 91 12.76 31.49 -32.29
N PHE A 92 12.91 32.58 -31.53
CA PHE A 92 12.54 32.69 -30.11
C PHE A 92 11.24 33.48 -29.89
N GLY A 93 10.37 33.50 -30.91
CA GLY A 93 9.14 34.31 -30.91
C GLY A 93 7.87 33.53 -30.50
N PRO A 94 6.72 34.21 -30.48
CA PRO A 94 5.41 33.56 -30.34
C PRO A 94 5.25 32.43 -31.38
N LEU A 95 4.66 31.30 -30.97
CA LEU A 95 4.47 30.10 -31.80
C LEU A 95 5.75 29.30 -32.14
N SER A 96 6.90 29.63 -31.56
CA SER A 96 8.12 28.79 -31.69
C SER A 96 8.08 27.57 -30.75
N CYS A 97 8.76 26.48 -31.11
CA CYS A 97 8.95 25.34 -30.19
C CYS A 97 10.07 25.58 -29.15
N SER A 98 10.54 26.82 -28.98
CA SER A 98 11.55 27.17 -27.98
C SER A 98 10.89 27.57 -26.66
N PRO A 99 11.36 27.06 -25.51
CA PRO A 99 10.92 27.56 -24.20
C PRO A 99 11.58 28.91 -23.82
N VAL A 100 12.52 29.41 -24.62
CA VAL A 100 13.27 30.64 -24.35
C VAL A 100 12.73 31.79 -25.20
N GLY A 101 12.40 32.93 -24.58
CA GLY A 101 11.93 34.15 -25.24
C GLY A 101 10.54 34.62 -24.78
N LEU A 102 10.10 35.78 -25.27
CA LEU A 102 8.74 36.29 -25.05
C LEU A 102 7.76 35.54 -25.97
N GLY A 103 6.72 34.93 -25.40
CA GLY A 103 5.72 34.18 -26.16
C GLY A 103 6.09 32.71 -26.42
N GLY A 104 7.13 32.18 -25.77
CA GLY A 104 7.48 30.76 -25.83
C GLY A 104 6.37 29.88 -25.27
N GLU A 105 5.62 30.36 -24.28
CA GLU A 105 4.45 29.70 -23.71
C GLU A 105 3.33 29.44 -24.72
N LEU A 106 3.22 30.27 -25.77
CA LEU A 106 2.19 30.15 -26.81
C LEU A 106 2.55 29.12 -27.90
N GLY A 107 3.77 28.59 -27.88
CA GLY A 107 4.26 27.62 -28.87
C GLY A 107 4.09 26.17 -28.45
N CYS A 108 5.15 25.36 -28.62
CA CYS A 108 5.09 23.90 -28.40
C CYS A 108 5.18 23.48 -26.92
N THR A 109 5.18 24.44 -25.99
CA THR A 109 5.26 24.16 -24.54
C THR A 109 4.15 23.25 -24.03
N PRO A 110 2.88 23.32 -24.50
CA PRO A 110 1.85 22.37 -24.06
C PRO A 110 2.18 20.93 -24.47
N GLN A 111 2.82 20.74 -25.63
CA GLN A 111 3.25 19.43 -26.10
C GLN A 111 4.40 18.89 -25.26
N MET A 112 5.36 19.74 -24.89
CA MET A 112 6.46 19.38 -23.98
C MET A 112 5.93 19.00 -22.59
N ILE A 113 4.98 19.78 -22.06
CA ILE A 113 4.32 19.49 -20.77
C ILE A 113 3.58 18.14 -20.86
N ALA A 114 2.79 17.93 -21.92
CA ALA A 114 2.09 16.67 -22.13
C ALA A 114 3.05 15.47 -22.27
N ALA A 115 4.19 15.64 -22.94
CA ALA A 115 5.24 14.63 -23.02
C ALA A 115 5.81 14.31 -21.63
N ALA A 116 6.13 15.32 -20.83
CA ALA A 116 6.61 15.12 -19.46
C ALA A 116 5.60 14.37 -18.58
N TYR A 117 4.30 14.69 -18.68
CA TYR A 117 3.27 13.95 -17.95
C TYR A 117 3.08 12.52 -18.47
N ARG A 118 3.19 12.29 -19.78
CA ARG A 118 3.16 10.92 -20.33
C ARG A 118 4.32 10.07 -19.82
N GLU A 119 5.52 10.63 -19.77
CA GLU A 119 6.69 9.93 -19.26
C GLU A 119 6.54 9.61 -17.76
N ARG A 120 6.03 10.54 -16.96
CA ARG A 120 5.71 10.27 -15.55
C ARG A 120 4.69 9.16 -15.36
N ARG A 121 3.65 9.08 -16.21
CA ARG A 121 2.64 8.02 -16.14
C ARG A 121 3.17 6.67 -16.61
N ASN A 122 3.99 6.66 -17.67
CA ASN A 122 4.50 5.44 -18.29
C ASN A 122 5.84 4.98 -17.70
N GLY A 123 6.40 5.72 -16.74
CA GLY A 123 7.68 5.40 -16.11
C GLY A 123 7.69 3.99 -15.54
N SER A 124 8.83 3.31 -15.67
CA SER A 124 9.00 1.92 -15.23
C SER A 124 8.59 1.69 -13.76
N GLY A 125 8.81 2.67 -12.89
CA GLY A 125 8.39 2.63 -11.48
C GLY A 125 6.87 2.57 -11.26
N VAL A 126 6.07 3.19 -12.14
CA VAL A 126 4.60 3.19 -12.02
C VAL A 126 4.04 1.81 -12.40
N ARG A 127 4.48 1.25 -13.53
CA ARG A 127 4.09 -0.11 -13.93
C ARG A 127 4.50 -1.17 -12.90
N ALA A 128 5.69 -1.03 -12.32
CA ALA A 128 6.12 -1.90 -11.23
C ALA A 128 5.17 -1.80 -10.03
N SER A 129 4.77 -0.58 -9.64
CA SER A 129 3.84 -0.37 -8.52
C SER A 129 2.46 -0.99 -8.74
N GLU A 130 1.95 -0.97 -9.98
CA GLU A 130 0.67 -1.62 -10.34
C GLU A 130 0.75 -3.14 -10.18
N ILE A 131 1.83 -3.76 -10.66
CA ILE A 131 2.05 -5.21 -10.53
C ILE A 131 2.19 -5.61 -9.06
N ILE A 132 2.92 -4.81 -8.27
CA ILE A 132 3.08 -5.02 -6.82
C ILE A 132 1.72 -4.94 -6.11
N ALA A 133 0.90 -3.96 -6.46
CA ALA A 133 -0.44 -3.82 -5.89
C ALA A 133 -1.34 -5.02 -6.23
N ALA A 134 -1.27 -5.53 -7.46
CA ALA A 134 -1.99 -6.73 -7.87
C ALA A 134 -1.56 -7.97 -7.07
N GLN A 135 -0.26 -8.16 -6.88
CA GLN A 135 0.29 -9.28 -6.10
C GLN A 135 -0.06 -9.19 -4.61
N ARG A 136 -0.07 -7.98 -4.04
CA ARG A 136 -0.57 -7.76 -2.67
C ARG A 136 -2.05 -8.11 -2.54
N ALA A 137 -2.87 -7.71 -3.51
CA ALA A 137 -4.29 -8.03 -3.51
C ALA A 137 -4.54 -9.55 -3.59
N GLU A 138 -3.75 -10.26 -4.39
CA GLU A 138 -3.79 -11.73 -4.47
C GLU A 138 -3.46 -12.39 -3.12
N ARG A 139 -2.35 -12.00 -2.48
CA ARG A 139 -1.99 -12.50 -1.15
C ARG A 139 -3.05 -12.18 -0.09
N LEU A 140 -3.56 -10.94 -0.09
CA LEU A 140 -4.63 -10.52 0.82
C LEU A 140 -5.89 -11.37 0.63
N SER A 141 -6.25 -11.70 -0.62
CA SER A 141 -7.43 -12.53 -0.89
C SER A 141 -7.32 -13.95 -0.33
N THR A 142 -6.12 -14.55 -0.35
CA THR A 142 -5.88 -15.86 0.26
C THR A 142 -5.97 -15.79 1.78
N ILE A 143 -5.39 -14.75 2.39
CA ILE A 143 -5.45 -14.54 3.84
C ILE A 143 -6.90 -14.31 4.29
N ASP A 144 -7.68 -13.52 3.56
CA ASP A 144 -9.08 -13.25 3.88
C ASP A 144 -9.94 -14.54 3.77
N ALA A 145 -9.65 -15.41 2.80
CA ALA A 145 -10.32 -16.70 2.66
C ALA A 145 -10.00 -17.64 3.83
N GLU A 146 -8.73 -17.78 4.20
CA GLU A 146 -8.29 -18.61 5.34
C GLU A 146 -8.84 -18.07 6.68
N ALA A 147 -8.87 -16.75 6.83
CA ALA A 147 -9.46 -16.10 8.00
C ALA A 147 -10.97 -16.37 8.10
N ALA A 148 -11.70 -16.33 6.98
CA ALA A 148 -13.13 -16.63 6.95
C ALA A 148 -13.41 -18.11 7.32
N GLU A 149 -12.63 -19.05 6.82
CA GLU A 149 -12.75 -20.47 7.19
C GLU A 149 -12.46 -20.71 8.67
N THR A 150 -11.41 -20.07 9.18
CA THR A 150 -11.03 -20.16 10.59
C THR A 150 -12.13 -19.57 11.49
N GLN A 151 -12.66 -18.40 11.12
CA GLN A 151 -13.75 -17.75 11.84
C GLN A 151 -15.01 -18.63 11.88
N ALA A 152 -15.41 -19.21 10.75
CA ALA A 152 -16.55 -20.13 10.69
C ALA A 152 -16.35 -21.36 11.59
N ARG A 153 -15.13 -21.91 11.63
CA ARG A 153 -14.79 -23.04 12.50
C ARG A 153 -14.86 -22.66 13.99
N VAL A 154 -14.40 -21.47 14.36
CA VAL A 154 -14.49 -20.98 15.75
C VAL A 154 -15.94 -20.82 16.16
N GLU A 155 -16.78 -20.22 15.31
CA GLU A 155 -18.22 -20.03 15.59
C GLU A 155 -18.97 -21.36 15.77
N GLU A 156 -18.61 -22.39 15.01
CA GLU A 156 -19.19 -23.73 15.19
C GLU A 156 -18.76 -24.36 16.53
N LEU A 157 -17.48 -24.23 16.91
CA LEU A 157 -16.98 -24.71 18.19
C LEU A 157 -17.62 -23.98 19.37
N GLU A 158 -17.80 -22.66 19.28
CA GLU A 158 -18.49 -21.86 20.29
C GLU A 158 -19.95 -22.30 20.45
N ARG A 159 -20.65 -22.57 19.35
CA ARG A 159 -22.03 -23.09 19.38
C ARG A 159 -22.09 -24.45 20.09
N GLN A 160 -21.19 -25.37 19.77
CA GLN A 160 -21.12 -26.68 20.42
C GLN A 160 -20.80 -26.56 21.92
N TYR A 161 -19.95 -25.60 22.31
CA TYR A 161 -19.64 -25.33 23.71
C TYR A 161 -20.87 -24.81 24.48
N LEU A 162 -21.57 -23.82 23.91
CA LEU A 162 -22.78 -23.25 24.49
C LEU A 162 -23.89 -24.29 24.64
N GLU A 163 -24.08 -25.18 23.64
CA GLU A 163 -25.04 -26.27 23.73
C GLU A 163 -24.69 -27.27 24.85
N ARG A 164 -23.40 -27.57 25.02
CA ARG A 164 -22.93 -28.46 26.11
C ARG A 164 -23.19 -27.82 27.46
N GLN A 165 -22.85 -26.54 27.62
CA GLN A 165 -23.09 -25.79 28.85
C GLN A 165 -24.60 -25.68 29.17
N ALA A 166 -25.45 -25.40 28.18
CA ALA A 166 -26.90 -25.33 28.38
C ALA A 166 -27.50 -26.68 28.81
N ARG A 167 -26.98 -27.81 28.30
CA ARG A 167 -27.37 -29.15 28.75
C ARG A 167 -26.94 -29.41 30.19
N GLU A 168 -25.73 -29.01 30.56
CA GLU A 168 -25.21 -29.13 31.92
C GLU A 168 -26.00 -28.26 32.91
N GLU A 169 -26.32 -27.01 32.54
CA GLU A 169 -27.14 -26.10 33.34
C GLU A 169 -28.59 -26.59 33.48
N GLY A 170 -29.19 -27.09 32.39
CA GLY A 170 -30.51 -27.73 32.42
C GLY A 170 -30.53 -29.00 33.29
N ALA A 171 -29.51 -29.84 33.18
CA ALA A 171 -29.36 -31.03 34.04
C ALA A 171 -29.13 -30.65 35.52
N ALA A 172 -28.42 -29.56 35.80
CA ALA A 172 -28.23 -29.03 37.15
C ALA A 172 -29.52 -28.41 37.73
N ALA A 173 -30.42 -27.88 36.89
CA ALA A 173 -31.73 -27.37 37.30
C ALA A 173 -32.76 -28.50 37.56
N GLU A 174 -32.67 -29.61 36.83
CA GLU A 174 -33.52 -30.80 36.98
C GLU A 174 -33.03 -31.77 38.08
N ALA A 175 -31.77 -31.63 38.51
CA ALA A 175 -31.22 -32.44 39.60
C ALA A 175 -32.00 -32.18 40.90
N PRO A 176 -32.48 -33.22 41.61
CA PRO A 176 -33.11 -33.03 42.91
C PRO A 176 -32.14 -32.32 43.84
N ALA A 177 -32.63 -31.28 44.53
CA ALA A 177 -31.83 -30.50 45.48
C ALA A 177 -31.00 -31.45 46.37
N PRO A 178 -29.68 -31.24 46.51
CA PRO A 178 -28.85 -32.13 47.31
C PRO A 178 -29.46 -32.25 48.70
N ALA A 179 -29.70 -33.49 49.14
CA ALA A 179 -30.30 -33.81 50.44
C ALA A 179 -29.41 -33.44 51.64
N ASP A 180 -28.32 -32.71 51.40
CA ASP A 180 -27.39 -32.22 52.40
C ASP A 180 -27.08 -30.74 52.09
N LYS A 181 -28.01 -29.85 52.47
CA LYS A 181 -27.64 -28.46 52.68
C LYS A 181 -26.90 -28.41 54.02
N PRO A 182 -25.66 -27.88 54.11
CA PRO A 182 -25.02 -27.70 55.40
C PRO A 182 -25.94 -26.84 56.28
N VAL A 183 -26.39 -27.41 57.39
CA VAL A 183 -27.18 -26.68 58.39
C VAL A 183 -26.30 -25.56 58.91
N THR A 184 -26.66 -24.31 58.61
CA THR A 184 -26.04 -23.15 59.21
C THR A 184 -26.43 -23.11 60.67
N VAL A 185 -25.56 -23.61 61.55
CA VAL A 185 -25.74 -23.50 63.01
C VAL A 185 -25.60 -22.03 63.41
N ASN A 186 -26.63 -21.49 64.06
CA ASN A 186 -26.59 -20.14 64.62
C ASN A 186 -25.58 -20.11 65.79
N PRO A 187 -24.50 -19.32 65.73
CA PRO A 187 -23.47 -19.28 66.78
C PRO A 187 -23.99 -18.85 68.16
N LEU A 188 -25.14 -18.18 68.23
CA LEU A 188 -25.78 -17.76 69.47
C LEU A 188 -26.59 -18.87 70.16
N ALA A 189 -26.77 -20.02 69.50
CA ALA A 189 -27.50 -21.18 70.02
C ALA A 189 -26.57 -22.27 70.59
N VAL A 190 -25.25 -22.05 70.59
CA VAL A 190 -24.28 -22.99 71.17
C VAL A 190 -24.18 -22.72 72.68
N PRO A 191 -24.55 -23.67 73.55
CA PRO A 191 -24.42 -23.48 75.00
C PRO A 191 -22.94 -23.37 75.38
N PRO A 192 -22.57 -22.51 76.36
CA PRO A 192 -21.20 -22.45 76.83
C PRO A 192 -20.83 -23.80 77.45
N THR A 193 -19.67 -24.32 77.05
CA THR A 193 -19.09 -25.55 77.60
C THR A 193 -18.78 -25.39 79.10
N PRO A 194 -18.96 -26.44 79.93
CA PRO A 194 -18.77 -26.38 81.38
C PRO A 194 -17.32 -26.08 81.80
#